data_AF-A0A421B0Q7-F1
#
_entry.id   AF-A0A421B0Q7-F1
#
_cell.length_a   1.000
_cell.length_b   1.000
_cell.length_c   1.000
_cell.angle_alpha   90.00
_cell.angle_beta   90.00
_cell.angle_gamma   90.00
#
_symmetry.space_group_name_H-M   'P 1'
#
loop_
_entity.id
_entity.type
_entity.pdbx_description
1 polymer ?
#
loop_
_entity_poly.entity_id
_entity_poly.type
_entity_poly.pdbx_seq_one_letter_code
_entity_poly.pdbx_strand_id
1 'polypeptide(L)'
;MDILGKLADDLEVVRAQGRYREYLNLERRADLAPGAIAHGEDGPRDLVVWCSNDYLSMSHHPVVLSAVVEAAERVGLGTGGARSISGNSIYHQQLEAELADLYGKPKALLFSTGFNANDSALSALGARLPGLIYFSDELNHASIIRGVRSSGAAKRIFRHNDTEDLRELLAAADPAAPKIIVFESLYSMEGDFAPIEEIIALAEEFGALTYVDEVHAAGSYGATGSGYAEELGVADRITIFHGGFGKGYGGAGGYLVGPAEIVDTVRSFAVPFVFSTSSPAPVVAGALASVRHLRANADQRDVLHARCRQLRETLAELRIPVLSRDSHILPVLVGDPHKNKEVSARLLRDHQIYVQPVNAPTVPAGTERLRVTPTSRHTEDDVVAFAKAIDQVWSSVELPRLPH
;
A
#
# COMPACT_ATOMS: atom_id res chain seq x y z
N MET A 1 -31.23 13.33 23.09
CA MET A 1 -29.93 13.54 22.43
C MET A 1 -30.23 13.98 21.01
N ASP A 2 -29.82 15.17 20.63
CA ASP A 2 -29.86 15.57 19.23
C ASP A 2 -28.73 14.84 18.49
N ILE A 3 -29.10 13.91 17.63
CA ILE A 3 -28.14 13.08 16.90
C ILE A 3 -27.30 13.95 15.97
N LEU A 4 -27.92 14.91 15.27
CA LEU A 4 -27.21 15.77 14.32
C LEU A 4 -26.31 16.76 15.06
N GLY A 5 -26.79 17.34 16.17
CA GLY A 5 -25.98 18.18 17.05
C GLY A 5 -24.74 17.45 17.56
N LYS A 6 -24.89 16.22 18.08
CA LYS A 6 -23.74 15.42 18.54
C LYS A 6 -22.71 15.14 17.45
N LEU A 7 -23.16 14.85 16.23
CA LEU A 7 -22.27 14.62 15.09
C LEU A 7 -21.59 15.92 14.63
N ALA A 8 -22.28 17.05 14.69
CA ALA A 8 -21.69 18.36 14.40
C ALA A 8 -20.58 18.70 15.41
N ASP A 9 -20.84 18.50 16.70
CA ASP A 9 -19.85 18.69 17.78
C ASP A 9 -18.58 17.84 17.53
N ASP A 10 -18.75 16.57 17.16
CA ASP A 10 -17.61 15.69 16.84
C ASP A 10 -16.79 16.20 15.63
N LEU A 11 -17.48 16.74 14.62
CA LEU A 11 -16.81 17.31 13.45
C LEU A 11 -16.12 18.64 13.78
N GLU A 12 -16.65 19.46 14.70
CA GLU A 12 -15.97 20.66 15.21
C GLU A 12 -14.68 20.29 15.94
N VAL A 13 -14.70 19.23 16.76
CA VAL A 13 -13.49 18.70 17.42
C VAL A 13 -12.45 18.28 16.38
N VAL A 14 -12.85 17.56 15.33
CA VAL A 14 -11.95 17.14 14.23
C VAL A 14 -11.36 18.35 13.49
N ARG A 15 -12.14 19.41 13.27
CA ARG A 15 -11.66 20.66 12.65
C ARG A 15 -10.69 21.42 13.55
N ALA A 16 -11.04 21.60 14.83
CA ALA A 16 -10.19 22.27 15.81
C ALA A 16 -8.84 21.57 15.99
N GLN A 17 -8.81 20.24 15.86
CA GLN A 17 -7.59 19.44 15.92
C GLN A 17 -6.82 19.42 14.59
N GLY A 18 -7.30 20.12 13.56
CA GLY A 18 -6.68 20.15 12.24
C GLY A 18 -6.69 18.80 11.51
N ARG A 19 -7.59 17.88 11.87
CA ARG A 19 -7.65 16.53 11.26
C ARG A 19 -8.80 16.36 10.26
N TYR A 20 -9.59 17.40 10.05
CA TYR A 20 -10.60 17.43 8.99
C TYR A 20 -9.90 17.35 7.63
N ARG A 21 -10.40 16.46 6.77
CA ARG A 21 -9.79 16.15 5.48
C ARG A 21 -10.54 16.90 4.38
N GLU A 22 -9.79 17.67 3.61
CA GLU A 22 -10.25 18.28 2.37
C GLU A 22 -9.63 17.51 1.21
N TYR A 23 -10.42 17.24 0.17
CA TYR A 23 -9.98 16.45 -0.96
C TYR A 23 -9.75 17.35 -2.16
N LEU A 24 -8.56 17.26 -2.74
CA LEU A 24 -8.25 17.92 -4.00
C LEU A 24 -8.93 17.16 -5.15
N ASN A 25 -9.74 17.86 -5.94
CA ASN A 25 -10.44 17.28 -7.09
C ASN A 25 -9.48 17.20 -8.28
N LEU A 26 -9.04 15.98 -8.63
CA LEU A 26 -7.96 15.74 -9.57
C LEU A 26 -8.40 14.94 -10.79
N GLU A 27 -8.01 15.42 -11.96
CA GLU A 27 -8.04 14.67 -13.22
C GLU A 27 -6.61 14.25 -13.60
N ARG A 28 -6.24 13.01 -13.26
CA ARG A 28 -4.93 12.43 -13.62
C ARG A 28 -4.93 11.91 -15.04
N ARG A 29 -4.69 12.80 -16.00
CA ARG A 29 -4.71 12.48 -17.44
C ARG A 29 -3.61 11.50 -17.84
N ALA A 30 -3.97 10.51 -18.67
CA ALA A 30 -3.05 9.45 -19.08
C ALA A 30 -1.88 9.93 -19.95
N ASP A 31 -2.06 11.02 -20.69
CA ASP A 31 -1.05 11.63 -21.56
C ASP A 31 -0.13 12.62 -20.83
N LEU A 32 -0.43 12.96 -19.58
CA LEU A 32 0.31 13.94 -18.78
C LEU A 32 1.01 13.37 -17.56
N ALA A 33 0.89 12.06 -17.25
CA ALA A 33 1.46 11.46 -16.05
C ALA A 33 2.98 11.76 -15.90
N PRO A 34 3.47 12.20 -14.71
CA PRO A 34 2.79 12.25 -13.41
C PRO A 34 1.94 13.51 -13.15
N GLY A 35 1.75 14.36 -14.17
CA GLY A 35 0.90 15.54 -14.12
C GLY A 35 -0.59 15.24 -13.98
N ALA A 36 -1.32 16.23 -13.47
CA ALA A 36 -2.78 16.20 -13.32
C ALA A 36 -3.37 17.61 -13.41
N ILE A 37 -4.69 17.69 -13.62
CA ILE A 37 -5.44 18.95 -13.54
C ILE A 37 -6.21 18.97 -12.22
N ALA A 38 -5.97 19.98 -11.39
CA ALA A 38 -6.80 20.28 -10.23
C ALA A 38 -7.98 21.15 -10.63
N HIS A 39 -9.19 20.72 -10.30
CA HIS A 39 -10.43 21.46 -10.53
C HIS A 39 -10.87 22.15 -9.23
N GLY A 40 -10.76 23.48 -9.18
CA GLY A 40 -11.14 24.29 -8.03
C GLY A 40 -12.04 25.47 -8.39
N GLU A 41 -12.39 26.28 -7.38
CA GLU A 41 -13.22 27.49 -7.55
C GLU A 41 -12.60 28.51 -8.52
N ASP A 42 -11.27 28.61 -8.52
CA ASP A 42 -10.50 29.49 -9.43
C ASP A 42 -10.31 28.90 -10.85
N GLY A 43 -10.90 27.74 -11.13
CA GLY A 43 -10.77 27.03 -12.41
C GLY A 43 -9.71 25.92 -12.42
N PRO A 44 -9.49 25.28 -13.59
CA PRO A 44 -8.54 24.18 -13.74
C PRO A 44 -7.09 24.68 -13.66
N ARG A 45 -6.23 23.93 -12.97
CA ARG A 45 -4.79 24.22 -12.85
C ARG A 45 -3.96 22.95 -13.02
N ASP A 46 -2.94 23.02 -13.87
CA ASP A 46 -1.98 21.93 -14.03
C ASP A 46 -1.09 21.81 -12.79
N LEU A 47 -0.77 20.57 -12.42
CA LEU A 47 0.13 20.26 -11.31
C LEU A 47 0.89 18.96 -11.54
N VAL A 48 1.96 18.75 -10.77
CA VAL A 48 2.74 17.51 -10.73
C VAL A 48 2.44 16.77 -9.43
N VAL A 49 2.05 15.49 -9.53
CA VAL A 49 1.63 14.68 -8.37
C VAL A 49 2.81 13.90 -7.79
N TRP A 50 3.20 14.25 -6.56
CA TRP A 50 4.32 13.65 -5.81
C TRP A 50 3.89 12.73 -4.66
N CYS A 51 2.59 12.46 -4.50
CA CYS A 51 2.05 11.58 -3.46
C CYS A 51 1.12 10.48 -4.01
N SER A 52 1.26 10.14 -5.30
CA SER A 52 0.52 9.05 -5.93
C SER A 52 1.09 7.69 -5.54
N ASN A 53 0.21 6.72 -5.24
CA ASN A 53 0.63 5.34 -5.02
C ASN A 53 0.78 4.50 -6.31
N ASP A 54 0.49 5.08 -7.48
CA ASP A 54 0.76 4.44 -8.77
C ASP A 54 2.27 4.54 -9.11
N TYR A 55 3.10 3.84 -8.33
CA TYR A 55 4.56 3.97 -8.31
C TYR A 55 5.19 3.74 -9.67
N LEU A 56 4.65 2.80 -10.44
CA LEU A 56 5.17 2.43 -11.75
C LEU A 56 4.34 3.04 -12.89
N SER A 57 3.39 3.91 -12.54
CA SER A 57 2.51 4.62 -13.49
C SER A 57 1.80 3.65 -14.44
N MET A 58 1.44 2.47 -13.93
CA MET A 58 0.80 1.42 -14.71
C MET A 58 -0.67 1.72 -14.98
N SER A 59 -1.30 2.61 -14.20
CA SER A 59 -2.69 3.04 -14.45
C SER A 59 -2.85 3.79 -15.78
N HIS A 60 -1.74 4.27 -16.35
CA HIS A 60 -1.67 4.98 -17.63
C HIS A 60 -0.91 4.20 -18.71
N HIS A 61 -0.47 2.98 -18.42
CA HIS A 61 0.35 2.21 -19.36
C HIS A 61 -0.51 1.68 -20.53
N PRO A 62 -0.07 1.82 -21.80
CA PRO A 62 -0.86 1.41 -22.96
C PRO A 62 -1.34 -0.05 -22.89
N VAL A 63 -0.49 -0.98 -22.43
CA VAL A 63 -0.87 -2.41 -22.33
C VAL A 63 -2.04 -2.65 -21.36
N VAL A 64 -2.14 -1.83 -20.30
CA VAL A 64 -3.20 -1.92 -19.30
C VAL A 64 -4.48 -1.32 -19.87
N LEU A 65 -4.38 -0.12 -20.46
CA LEU A 65 -5.53 0.57 -21.06
C LEU A 65 -6.14 -0.25 -22.20
N SER A 66 -5.32 -0.82 -23.09
CA SER A 66 -5.79 -1.69 -24.18
C SER A 66 -6.50 -2.93 -23.65
N ALA A 67 -5.95 -3.60 -22.62
CA ALA A 67 -6.59 -4.77 -22.01
C ALA A 67 -7.94 -4.44 -21.36
N VAL A 68 -8.06 -3.26 -20.73
CA VAL A 68 -9.33 -2.77 -20.17
C VAL A 68 -10.36 -2.53 -21.29
N VAL A 69 -9.99 -1.83 -22.36
CA VAL A 69 -10.89 -1.53 -23.48
C VAL A 69 -11.37 -2.82 -24.15
N GLU A 70 -10.46 -3.72 -24.50
CA GLU A 70 -10.81 -5.00 -25.15
C GLU A 70 -11.74 -5.83 -24.27
N ALA A 71 -11.46 -5.93 -22.96
CA ALA A 71 -12.31 -6.66 -22.05
C ALA A 71 -13.70 -6.02 -21.91
N ALA A 72 -13.78 -4.68 -21.84
CA ALA A 72 -15.04 -3.96 -21.73
C ALA A 72 -15.94 -4.17 -22.96
N GLU A 73 -15.37 -4.12 -24.16
CA GLU A 73 -16.10 -4.38 -25.42
C GLU A 73 -16.59 -5.83 -25.49
N ARG A 74 -15.80 -6.77 -24.97
CA ARG A 74 -16.07 -8.20 -25.11
C ARG A 74 -17.03 -8.77 -24.07
N VAL A 75 -16.93 -8.35 -22.81
CA VAL A 75 -17.71 -8.93 -21.70
C VAL A 75 -18.50 -7.90 -20.89
N GLY A 76 -18.49 -6.63 -21.29
CA GLY A 76 -19.11 -5.54 -20.56
C GLY A 76 -18.32 -5.09 -19.34
N LEU A 77 -18.86 -4.08 -18.63
CA LEU A 77 -18.21 -3.46 -17.48
C LEU A 77 -18.30 -4.33 -16.21
N GLY A 78 -19.51 -4.57 -15.73
CA GLY A 78 -19.76 -5.32 -14.50
C GLY A 78 -19.82 -6.83 -14.75
N THR A 79 -19.51 -7.61 -13.71
CA THR A 79 -19.69 -9.08 -13.73
C THR A 79 -21.13 -9.49 -13.42
N GLY A 80 -21.94 -8.58 -12.90
CA GLY A 80 -23.37 -8.80 -12.63
C GLY A 80 -23.68 -9.66 -11.40
N GLY A 81 -22.68 -10.08 -10.60
CA GLY A 81 -22.94 -10.89 -9.42
C GLY A 81 -21.71 -11.22 -8.57
N ALA A 82 -21.94 -11.94 -7.49
CA ALA A 82 -20.88 -12.48 -6.64
C ALA A 82 -20.12 -13.61 -7.36
N ARG A 83 -18.92 -13.97 -6.88
CA ARG A 83 -18.11 -15.05 -7.50
C ARG A 83 -18.90 -16.36 -7.66
N SER A 84 -19.77 -16.70 -6.71
CA SER A 84 -20.61 -17.90 -6.72
C SER A 84 -21.85 -17.81 -7.61
N ILE A 85 -22.28 -16.60 -8.00
CA ILE A 85 -23.52 -16.35 -8.74
C ILE A 85 -23.17 -15.46 -9.94
N SER A 86 -22.89 -16.07 -11.08
CA SER A 86 -22.51 -15.46 -12.38
C SER A 86 -21.29 -14.52 -12.40
N GLY A 87 -20.72 -14.14 -11.25
CA GLY A 87 -19.65 -13.14 -11.16
C GLY A 87 -18.22 -13.65 -11.40
N ASN A 88 -18.03 -14.95 -11.64
CA ASN A 88 -16.71 -15.51 -11.93
C ASN A 88 -16.38 -15.42 -13.43
N SER A 89 -15.67 -14.37 -13.84
CA SER A 89 -15.24 -14.22 -15.24
C SER A 89 -13.93 -14.97 -15.52
N ILE A 90 -13.63 -15.18 -16.81
CA ILE A 90 -12.37 -15.80 -17.24
C ILE A 90 -11.14 -15.03 -16.75
N TYR A 91 -11.23 -13.71 -16.61
CA TYR A 91 -10.11 -12.86 -16.20
C TYR A 91 -9.77 -13.07 -14.73
N HIS A 92 -10.77 -13.40 -13.90
CA HIS A 92 -10.52 -13.77 -12.50
C HIS A 92 -9.67 -15.04 -12.43
N GLN A 93 -10.05 -16.08 -13.17
CA GLN A 93 -9.31 -17.35 -13.18
C GLN A 93 -7.88 -17.16 -13.72
N GLN A 94 -7.73 -16.39 -14.80
CA GLN A 94 -6.41 -16.13 -15.39
C GLN A 94 -5.50 -15.35 -14.44
N LEU A 95 -6.02 -14.34 -13.75
CA LEU A 95 -5.23 -13.57 -12.79
C LEU A 95 -4.93 -14.36 -11.51
N GLU A 96 -5.85 -15.18 -11.01
CA GLU A 96 -5.57 -16.08 -9.89
C GLU A 96 -4.47 -17.09 -10.25
N ALA A 97 -4.48 -17.63 -11.48
CA ALA A 97 -3.43 -18.52 -11.95
C ALA A 97 -2.09 -17.80 -12.13
N GLU A 98 -2.08 -16.60 -12.71
CA GLU A 98 -0.87 -15.79 -12.90
C GLU A 98 -0.23 -15.44 -11.56
N LEU A 99 -1.02 -15.06 -10.55
CA LEU A 99 -0.52 -14.77 -9.22
C LEU A 99 0.02 -16.01 -8.50
N ALA A 100 -0.70 -17.13 -8.58
CA ALA A 100 -0.25 -18.39 -8.00
C ALA A 100 1.13 -18.78 -8.55
N ASP A 101 1.32 -18.66 -9.86
CA ASP A 101 2.59 -18.91 -10.53
C ASP A 101 3.68 -17.87 -10.18
N LEU A 102 3.34 -16.58 -10.18
CA LEU A 102 4.26 -15.49 -9.83
C LEU A 102 4.90 -15.67 -8.44
N TYR A 103 4.10 -16.08 -7.45
CA TYR A 103 4.58 -16.30 -6.07
C TYR A 103 5.03 -17.74 -5.80
N GLY A 104 4.96 -18.64 -6.79
CA GLY A 104 5.30 -20.05 -6.63
C GLY A 104 4.43 -20.77 -5.58
N LYS A 105 3.13 -20.44 -5.47
CA LYS A 105 2.20 -21.02 -4.49
C LYS A 105 1.03 -21.74 -5.19
N PRO A 106 0.35 -22.67 -4.49
CA PRO A 106 -0.72 -23.45 -5.11
C PRO A 106 -1.96 -22.66 -5.58
N LYS A 107 -2.32 -21.58 -4.87
CA LYS A 107 -3.58 -20.85 -5.11
C LYS A 107 -3.42 -19.36 -4.84
N ALA A 108 -4.21 -18.57 -5.57
CA ALA A 108 -4.48 -17.17 -5.27
C ALA A 108 -5.99 -16.90 -5.25
N LEU A 109 -6.39 -15.81 -4.59
CA LEU A 109 -7.78 -15.37 -4.48
C LEU A 109 -7.88 -13.85 -4.59
N LEU A 110 -8.78 -13.37 -5.45
CA LEU A 110 -8.97 -11.94 -5.71
C LEU A 110 -10.08 -11.33 -4.86
N PHE A 111 -9.87 -10.08 -4.47
CA PHE A 111 -10.80 -9.24 -3.72
C PHE A 111 -11.00 -7.88 -4.41
N SER A 112 -12.08 -7.20 -4.07
CA SER A 112 -12.40 -5.87 -4.61
C SER A 112 -11.44 -4.76 -4.17
N THR A 113 -10.75 -4.93 -3.03
CA THR A 113 -9.69 -4.03 -2.54
C THR A 113 -8.65 -4.81 -1.74
N GLY A 114 -7.42 -4.27 -1.62
CA GLY A 114 -6.42 -4.79 -0.68
C GLY A 114 -6.85 -4.68 0.78
N PHE A 115 -7.67 -3.67 1.13
CA PHE A 115 -8.24 -3.60 2.47
C PHE A 115 -9.12 -4.81 2.78
N ASN A 116 -10.02 -5.15 1.85
CA ASN A 116 -10.95 -6.26 2.02
C ASN A 116 -10.24 -7.62 2.01
N ALA A 117 -9.16 -7.76 1.25
CA ALA A 117 -8.35 -8.99 1.22
C ALA A 117 -7.75 -9.30 2.60
N ASN A 118 -7.05 -8.33 3.21
CA ASN A 118 -6.55 -8.43 4.59
C ASN A 118 -7.67 -8.72 5.60
N ASP A 119 -8.72 -7.88 5.63
CA ASP A 119 -9.83 -8.00 6.59
C ASP A 119 -10.49 -9.38 6.49
N SER A 120 -10.80 -9.83 5.27
CA SER A 120 -11.44 -11.11 4.99
C SER A 120 -10.55 -12.31 5.35
N ALA A 121 -9.28 -12.28 4.99
CA ALA A 121 -8.37 -13.39 5.21
C ALA A 121 -8.13 -13.62 6.70
N LEU A 122 -7.76 -12.56 7.42
CA LEU A 122 -7.43 -12.63 8.84
C LEU A 122 -8.68 -12.91 9.69
N SER A 123 -9.82 -12.30 9.37
CA SER A 123 -11.07 -12.60 10.09
C SER A 123 -11.53 -14.05 9.89
N ALA A 124 -11.49 -14.57 8.67
CA ALA A 124 -11.91 -15.95 8.37
C ALA A 124 -10.97 -16.99 8.99
N LEU A 125 -9.65 -16.79 8.91
CA LEU A 125 -8.67 -17.71 9.50
C LEU A 125 -8.80 -17.77 11.02
N GLY A 126 -8.84 -16.63 11.72
CA GLY A 126 -8.97 -16.62 13.17
C GLY A 126 -10.32 -17.15 13.66
N ALA A 127 -11.40 -16.93 12.90
CA ALA A 127 -12.69 -17.55 13.21
C ALA A 127 -12.68 -19.08 13.04
N ARG A 128 -11.81 -19.61 12.17
CA ARG A 128 -11.80 -21.03 11.76
C ARG A 128 -10.73 -21.89 12.40
N LEU A 129 -9.69 -21.29 12.96
CA LEU A 129 -8.62 -21.97 13.68
C LEU A 129 -8.80 -21.75 15.20
N PRO A 130 -9.41 -22.71 15.93
CA PRO A 130 -9.58 -22.58 17.38
C PRO A 130 -8.24 -22.42 18.08
N GLY A 131 -8.16 -21.46 19.01
CA GLY A 131 -6.93 -21.20 19.76
C GLY A 131 -5.84 -20.46 18.98
N LEU A 132 -6.13 -19.96 17.77
CA LEU A 132 -5.18 -19.16 17.00
C LEU A 132 -4.71 -17.93 17.78
N ILE A 133 -3.39 -17.69 17.70
CA ILE A 133 -2.74 -16.50 18.21
C ILE A 133 -2.08 -15.76 17.04
N TYR A 134 -2.50 -14.52 16.82
CA TYR A 134 -1.82 -13.59 15.91
C TYR A 134 -0.69 -12.86 16.62
N PHE A 135 0.48 -12.78 16.00
CA PHE A 135 1.59 -11.91 16.40
C PHE A 135 1.68 -10.79 15.37
N SER A 136 1.21 -9.60 15.72
CA SER A 136 1.06 -8.47 14.79
C SER A 136 2.08 -7.39 15.10
N ASP A 137 2.79 -6.91 14.09
CA ASP A 137 3.59 -5.69 14.20
C ASP A 137 2.67 -4.52 14.65
N GLU A 138 3.19 -3.63 15.49
CA GLU A 138 2.43 -2.50 16.04
C GLU A 138 2.03 -1.46 14.98
N LEU A 139 2.78 -1.36 13.87
CA LEU A 139 2.52 -0.42 12.78
C LEU A 139 1.75 -1.04 11.61
N ASN A 140 1.32 -2.31 11.72
CA ASN A 140 0.52 -2.97 10.71
C ASN A 140 -0.70 -2.12 10.28
N HIS A 141 -0.98 -2.14 8.98
CA HIS A 141 -2.04 -1.38 8.37
C HIS A 141 -3.40 -1.65 9.00
N ALA A 142 -4.26 -0.62 8.98
CA ALA A 142 -5.60 -0.67 9.58
C ALA A 142 -6.46 -1.85 9.10
N SER A 143 -6.27 -2.36 7.87
CA SER A 143 -6.96 -3.55 7.38
C SER A 143 -6.56 -4.83 8.12
N ILE A 144 -5.27 -4.98 8.44
CA ILE A 144 -4.74 -6.10 9.23
C ILE A 144 -5.31 -6.02 10.64
N ILE A 145 -5.19 -4.86 11.27
CA ILE A 145 -5.69 -4.62 12.63
C ILE A 145 -7.18 -4.94 12.72
N ARG A 146 -7.96 -4.51 11.73
CA ARG A 146 -9.40 -4.81 11.66
C ARG A 146 -9.66 -6.30 11.51
N GLY A 147 -9.03 -6.97 10.55
CA GLY A 147 -9.22 -8.41 10.32
C GLY A 147 -8.90 -9.26 11.56
N VAL A 148 -7.75 -8.98 12.20
CA VAL A 148 -7.35 -9.63 13.46
C VAL A 148 -8.38 -9.37 14.56
N ARG A 149 -8.82 -8.11 14.75
CA ARG A 149 -9.82 -7.77 15.77
C ARG A 149 -11.17 -8.45 15.53
N SER A 150 -11.64 -8.45 14.29
CA SER A 150 -12.92 -9.03 13.90
C SER A 150 -12.93 -10.56 13.94
N SER A 151 -11.76 -11.20 13.90
CA SER A 151 -11.64 -12.66 14.01
C SER A 151 -12.01 -13.23 15.38
N GLY A 152 -11.87 -12.42 16.45
CA GLY A 152 -12.00 -12.88 17.84
C GLY A 152 -10.83 -13.75 18.35
N ALA A 153 -9.83 -14.04 17.51
CA ALA A 153 -8.64 -14.77 17.91
C ALA A 153 -7.77 -13.98 18.90
N ALA A 154 -6.95 -14.69 19.67
CA ALA A 154 -5.97 -14.04 20.54
C ALA A 154 -4.94 -13.29 19.69
N LYS A 155 -4.41 -12.20 20.24
CA LYS A 155 -3.35 -11.43 19.57
C LYS A 155 -2.30 -10.94 20.56
N ARG A 156 -1.06 -10.91 20.10
CA ARG A 156 0.11 -10.30 20.74
C ARG A 156 0.63 -9.25 19.77
N ILE A 157 0.89 -8.05 20.26
CA ILE A 157 1.45 -6.97 19.45
C ILE A 157 2.93 -6.88 19.80
N PHE A 158 3.81 -7.06 18.83
CA PHE A 158 5.25 -6.86 19.02
C PHE A 158 5.63 -5.45 18.55
N ARG A 159 6.63 -4.87 19.20
CA ARG A 159 7.19 -3.56 18.84
C ARG A 159 7.71 -3.58 17.41
N HIS A 160 7.58 -2.45 16.73
CA HIS A 160 7.82 -2.35 15.30
C HIS A 160 9.20 -2.87 14.90
N ASN A 161 9.22 -3.87 14.01
CA ASN A 161 10.45 -4.53 13.55
C ASN A 161 11.35 -5.13 14.67
N ASP A 162 10.86 -5.26 15.91
CA ASP A 162 11.61 -5.81 17.05
C ASP A 162 11.44 -7.33 17.13
N THR A 163 12.40 -8.06 16.56
CA THR A 163 12.38 -9.53 16.50
C THR A 163 12.69 -10.18 17.85
N GLU A 164 13.29 -9.46 18.80
CA GLU A 164 13.50 -9.95 20.16
C GLU A 164 12.20 -9.91 20.97
N ASP A 165 11.45 -8.81 20.89
CA ASP A 165 10.10 -8.73 21.48
C ASP A 165 9.15 -9.78 20.88
N LEU A 166 9.22 -9.96 19.55
CA LEU A 166 8.47 -11.03 18.87
C LEU A 166 8.85 -12.42 19.42
N ARG A 167 10.14 -12.70 19.60
CA ARG A 167 10.64 -13.96 20.20
C ARG A 167 10.12 -14.16 21.62
N GLU A 168 10.18 -13.15 22.47
CA GLU A 168 9.66 -13.21 23.85
C GLU A 168 8.16 -13.55 23.86
N LEU A 169 7.37 -12.89 23.00
CA LEU A 169 5.93 -13.13 22.89
C LEU A 169 5.63 -14.54 22.37
N LEU A 170 6.38 -15.03 21.39
CA LEU A 170 6.24 -16.38 20.83
C LEU A 170 6.58 -17.45 21.88
N ALA A 171 7.67 -17.26 22.64
CA ALA A 171 8.08 -18.18 23.70
C ALA A 171 7.10 -18.23 24.87
N ALA A 172 6.39 -17.13 25.15
CA ALA A 172 5.37 -17.06 26.19
C ALA A 172 4.01 -17.66 25.77
N ALA A 173 3.82 -17.98 24.49
CA ALA A 173 2.60 -18.60 23.99
C ALA A 173 2.59 -20.12 24.21
N ASP A 174 1.40 -20.73 24.26
CA ASP A 174 1.28 -22.19 24.29
C ASP A 174 1.96 -22.79 23.04
N PRO A 175 2.97 -23.68 23.20
CA PRO A 175 3.63 -24.32 22.07
C PRO A 175 2.65 -25.05 21.14
N ALA A 176 1.56 -25.61 21.67
CA ALA A 176 0.55 -26.33 20.90
C ALA A 176 -0.47 -25.42 20.17
N ALA A 177 -0.55 -24.14 20.52
CA ALA A 177 -1.46 -23.22 19.85
C ALA A 177 -1.01 -22.95 18.40
N PRO A 178 -1.95 -22.84 17.44
CA PRO A 178 -1.62 -22.37 16.10
C PRO A 178 -1.22 -20.88 16.16
N LYS A 179 -0.20 -20.52 15.39
CA LYS A 179 0.42 -19.17 15.43
C LYS A 179 0.53 -18.61 14.01
N ILE A 180 0.23 -17.33 13.85
CA ILE A 180 0.49 -16.59 12.61
C ILE A 180 1.20 -15.28 12.95
N ILE A 181 2.38 -15.07 12.39
CA ILE A 181 3.10 -13.79 12.45
C ILE A 181 2.66 -12.95 11.26
N VAL A 182 2.16 -11.74 11.53
CA VAL A 182 1.56 -10.83 10.55
C VAL A 182 2.35 -9.53 10.53
N PHE A 183 2.88 -9.17 9.36
CA PHE A 183 3.73 -7.98 9.19
C PHE A 183 3.62 -7.44 7.75
N GLU A 184 4.05 -6.20 7.53
CA GLU A 184 4.21 -5.62 6.18
C GLU A 184 5.66 -5.80 5.72
N SER A 185 5.89 -6.05 4.43
CA SER A 185 7.27 -6.09 3.91
C SER A 185 7.90 -4.69 3.86
N LEU A 186 7.11 -3.68 3.48
CA LEU A 186 7.47 -2.27 3.40
C LEU A 186 6.35 -1.42 4.02
N TYR A 187 6.64 -0.74 5.13
CA TYR A 187 5.64 0.01 5.88
C TYR A 187 5.33 1.36 5.22
N SER A 188 4.04 1.61 5.03
CA SER A 188 3.57 2.66 4.12
C SER A 188 3.99 4.09 4.49
N MET A 189 4.11 4.41 5.78
CA MET A 189 4.38 5.78 6.27
C MET A 189 5.85 6.02 6.61
N GLU A 190 6.53 4.97 7.07
CA GLU A 190 7.90 5.01 7.57
C GLU A 190 8.88 4.76 6.42
N GLY A 191 8.45 4.00 5.41
CA GLY A 191 9.26 3.66 4.25
C GLY A 191 10.42 2.74 4.61
N ASP A 192 10.31 1.98 5.69
CA ASP A 192 11.28 0.99 6.13
C ASP A 192 10.76 -0.44 5.88
N PHE A 193 11.70 -1.37 5.83
CA PHE A 193 11.44 -2.76 5.52
C PHE A 193 11.43 -3.61 6.78
N ALA A 194 10.59 -4.65 6.80
CA ALA A 194 10.64 -5.65 7.85
C ALA A 194 11.92 -6.51 7.79
N PRO A 195 12.44 -6.99 8.94
CA PRO A 195 13.51 -7.98 9.00
C PRO A 195 12.97 -9.38 8.64
N ILE A 196 12.60 -9.57 7.37
CA ILE A 196 11.85 -10.75 6.89
C ILE A 196 12.58 -12.06 7.19
N GLU A 197 13.90 -12.12 7.00
CA GLU A 197 14.69 -13.34 7.24
C GLU A 197 14.65 -13.78 8.72
N GLU A 198 14.75 -12.82 9.64
CA GLU A 198 14.67 -13.07 11.08
C GLU A 198 13.25 -13.49 11.51
N ILE A 199 12.23 -12.84 10.96
CA ILE A 199 10.82 -13.22 11.21
C ILE A 199 10.55 -14.64 10.70
N ILE A 200 11.06 -15.01 9.53
CA ILE A 200 10.94 -16.37 9.00
C ILE A 200 11.64 -17.37 9.94
N ALA A 201 12.86 -17.07 10.40
CA ALA A 201 13.57 -17.94 11.33
C ALA A 201 12.78 -18.18 12.63
N LEU A 202 12.14 -17.14 13.16
CA LEU A 202 11.24 -17.24 14.32
C LEU A 202 9.98 -18.06 14.00
N ALA A 203 9.38 -17.88 12.82
CA ALA A 203 8.24 -18.69 12.41
C ALA A 203 8.61 -20.18 12.34
N GLU A 204 9.76 -20.51 11.76
CA GLU A 204 10.27 -21.89 11.68
C GLU A 204 10.56 -22.46 13.08
N GLU A 205 11.18 -21.68 13.97
CA GLU A 205 11.52 -22.10 15.34
C GLU A 205 10.27 -22.38 16.19
N PHE A 206 9.24 -21.53 16.11
CA PHE A 206 8.05 -21.61 16.98
C PHE A 206 6.85 -22.29 16.31
N GLY A 207 7.03 -22.84 15.10
CA GLY A 207 5.97 -23.49 14.32
C GLY A 207 4.82 -22.55 13.96
N ALA A 208 5.15 -21.30 13.60
CA ALA A 208 4.19 -20.29 13.17
C ALA A 208 4.16 -20.17 11.64
N LEU A 209 3.01 -19.75 11.09
CA LEU A 209 2.92 -19.34 9.69
C LEU A 209 3.31 -17.86 9.57
N THR A 210 3.83 -17.48 8.41
CA THR A 210 4.08 -16.08 8.04
C THR A 210 2.97 -15.55 7.15
N TYR A 211 2.43 -14.39 7.49
CA TYR A 211 1.54 -13.58 6.66
C TYR A 211 2.23 -12.26 6.40
N VAL A 212 2.69 -12.06 5.16
CA VAL A 212 3.33 -10.81 4.74
C VAL A 212 2.41 -10.00 3.83
N ASP A 213 2.23 -8.73 4.17
CA ASP A 213 1.58 -7.76 3.31
C ASP A 213 2.62 -7.04 2.45
N GLU A 214 2.63 -7.36 1.16
CA GLU A 214 3.51 -6.81 0.13
C GLU A 214 2.82 -5.69 -0.68
N VAL A 215 1.69 -5.12 -0.22
CA VAL A 215 0.93 -4.11 -0.97
C VAL A 215 1.78 -2.92 -1.44
N HIS A 216 2.76 -2.52 -0.64
CA HIS A 216 3.66 -1.42 -0.98
C HIS A 216 4.87 -1.86 -1.80
N ALA A 217 5.17 -3.15 -1.89
CA ALA A 217 6.36 -3.66 -2.57
C ALA A 217 6.06 -4.41 -3.88
N ALA A 218 4.90 -5.04 -3.99
CA ALA A 218 4.47 -5.75 -5.20
C ALA A 218 4.49 -4.83 -6.43
N GLY A 219 5.03 -5.38 -7.53
CA GLY A 219 5.38 -4.68 -8.76
C GLY A 219 6.73 -3.95 -8.71
N SER A 220 7.13 -3.44 -7.55
CA SER A 220 8.24 -2.46 -7.38
C SER A 220 9.59 -3.08 -6.99
N TYR A 221 9.59 -4.29 -6.41
CA TYR A 221 10.79 -5.01 -5.99
C TYR A 221 10.79 -6.45 -6.51
N GLY A 222 11.98 -7.04 -6.57
CA GLY A 222 12.19 -8.38 -7.10
C GLY A 222 12.36 -8.38 -8.63
N ALA A 223 13.06 -9.40 -9.13
CA ALA A 223 13.35 -9.54 -10.55
C ALA A 223 12.06 -9.60 -11.41
N THR A 224 11.02 -10.25 -10.88
CA THR A 224 9.71 -10.39 -11.52
C THR A 224 8.64 -9.46 -10.96
N GLY A 225 8.98 -8.60 -9.98
CA GLY A 225 8.02 -7.68 -9.39
C GLY A 225 7.03 -8.36 -8.45
N SER A 226 7.35 -9.51 -7.86
CA SER A 226 6.45 -10.18 -6.91
C SER A 226 6.51 -9.57 -5.50
N GLY A 227 7.57 -8.84 -5.15
CA GLY A 227 7.67 -8.13 -3.87
C GLY A 227 9.08 -8.11 -3.28
N TYR A 228 9.19 -7.61 -2.05
CA TYR A 228 10.46 -7.48 -1.36
C TYR A 228 10.99 -8.83 -0.85
N ALA A 229 10.13 -9.80 -0.53
CA ALA A 229 10.58 -11.15 -0.22
C ALA A 229 11.31 -11.82 -1.40
N GLU A 230 10.95 -11.49 -2.65
CA GLU A 230 11.70 -11.93 -3.84
C GLU A 230 13.03 -11.20 -3.97
N GLU A 231 13.07 -9.90 -3.70
CA GLU A 231 14.32 -9.10 -3.67
C GLU A 231 15.36 -9.72 -2.72
N LEU A 232 14.90 -10.18 -1.55
CA LEU A 232 15.72 -10.87 -0.56
C LEU A 232 16.00 -12.35 -0.90
N GLY A 233 15.36 -12.93 -1.92
CA GLY A 233 15.51 -14.33 -2.27
C GLY A 233 14.91 -15.33 -1.26
N VAL A 234 13.90 -14.90 -0.49
CA VAL A 234 13.24 -15.72 0.57
C VAL A 234 11.74 -15.91 0.36
N ALA A 235 11.22 -15.56 -0.83
CA ALA A 235 9.79 -15.65 -1.14
C ALA A 235 9.21 -17.08 -1.02
N ASP A 236 10.02 -18.10 -1.29
CA ASP A 236 9.63 -19.50 -1.16
C ASP A 236 9.31 -19.89 0.30
N ARG A 237 9.99 -19.27 1.27
CA ARG A 237 9.85 -19.50 2.72
C ARG A 237 8.67 -18.76 3.37
N ILE A 238 8.07 -17.79 2.68
CA ILE A 238 6.84 -17.13 3.15
C ILE A 238 5.63 -18.06 2.97
N THR A 239 4.75 -18.14 3.96
CA THR A 239 3.55 -18.98 3.86
C THR A 239 2.43 -18.30 3.07
N ILE A 240 2.06 -17.09 3.46
CA ILE A 240 0.90 -16.36 2.93
C ILE A 240 1.35 -14.97 2.48
N PHE A 241 1.07 -14.65 1.22
CA PHE A 241 1.25 -13.34 0.67
C PHE A 241 -0.08 -12.61 0.56
N HIS A 242 -0.08 -11.35 0.95
CA HIS A 242 -1.12 -10.40 0.66
C HIS A 242 -0.56 -9.29 -0.24
N GLY A 243 -1.38 -8.81 -1.18
CA GLY A 243 -1.00 -7.71 -2.05
C GLY A 243 -2.18 -6.96 -2.64
N GLY A 244 -1.88 -5.95 -3.45
CA GLY A 244 -2.89 -5.03 -3.98
C GLY A 244 -2.56 -4.53 -5.38
N PHE A 245 -3.59 -4.36 -6.20
CA PHE A 245 -3.40 -3.85 -7.56
C PHE A 245 -3.41 -2.31 -7.61
N GLY A 246 -3.93 -1.64 -6.59
CA GLY A 246 -4.09 -0.19 -6.53
C GLY A 246 -2.81 0.63 -6.39
N LYS A 247 -1.64 0.00 -6.45
CA LYS A 247 -0.33 0.66 -6.25
C LYS A 247 0.64 0.36 -7.38
N GLY A 248 1.66 -0.47 -7.16
CA GLY A 248 2.67 -0.81 -8.18
C GLY A 248 2.08 -1.33 -9.50
N TYR A 249 0.99 -2.10 -9.43
CA TYR A 249 0.30 -2.59 -10.63
C TYR A 249 -0.67 -1.58 -11.28
N GLY A 250 -0.95 -0.43 -10.67
CA GLY A 250 -1.78 0.63 -11.27
C GLY A 250 -3.24 0.28 -11.58
N GLY A 251 -3.77 -0.82 -11.04
CA GLY A 251 -5.15 -1.28 -11.21
C GLY A 251 -6.04 -0.98 -9.98
N ALA A 252 -6.97 -1.89 -9.69
CA ALA A 252 -7.73 -1.87 -8.45
C ALA A 252 -8.04 -3.30 -7.99
N GLY A 253 -8.19 -3.51 -6.68
CA GLY A 253 -8.38 -4.83 -6.09
C GLY A 253 -7.28 -5.21 -5.10
N GLY A 254 -7.45 -6.39 -4.52
CA GLY A 254 -6.51 -7.03 -3.61
C GLY A 254 -6.41 -8.51 -3.90
N TYR A 255 -5.41 -9.17 -3.33
CA TYR A 255 -5.25 -10.61 -3.47
C TYR A 255 -4.60 -11.25 -2.25
N LEU A 256 -4.87 -12.55 -2.12
CA LEU A 256 -4.23 -13.45 -1.17
C LEU A 256 -3.60 -14.60 -1.97
N VAL A 257 -2.36 -14.97 -1.69
CA VAL A 257 -1.66 -16.09 -2.33
C VAL A 257 -1.05 -16.99 -1.27
N GLY A 258 -1.19 -18.31 -1.41
CA GLY A 258 -0.69 -19.25 -0.40
C GLY A 258 -1.17 -20.69 -0.58
N PRO A 259 -1.08 -21.52 0.47
CA PRO A 259 -1.58 -22.89 0.49
C PRO A 259 -3.05 -22.98 0.09
N ALA A 260 -3.41 -24.09 -0.58
CA ALA A 260 -4.76 -24.27 -1.09
C ALA A 260 -5.81 -24.29 0.03
N GLU A 261 -5.47 -24.91 1.16
CA GLU A 261 -6.31 -25.01 2.35
C GLU A 261 -6.64 -23.64 2.93
N ILE A 262 -5.65 -22.74 2.97
CA ILE A 262 -5.82 -21.37 3.45
C ILE A 262 -6.70 -20.59 2.49
N VAL A 263 -6.37 -20.62 1.20
CA VAL A 263 -7.10 -19.88 0.17
C VAL A 263 -8.55 -20.37 0.07
N ASP A 264 -8.78 -21.68 0.09
CA ASP A 264 -10.12 -22.25 0.02
C ASP A 264 -10.92 -22.02 1.31
N THR A 265 -10.28 -22.00 2.48
CA THR A 265 -10.94 -21.58 3.72
C THR A 265 -11.42 -20.14 3.61
N VAL A 266 -10.56 -19.22 3.16
CA VAL A 266 -10.95 -17.80 3.02
C VAL A 266 -12.06 -17.66 1.96
N ARG A 267 -11.92 -18.32 0.80
CA ARG A 267 -12.92 -18.32 -0.28
C ARG A 267 -14.30 -18.81 0.18
N SER A 268 -14.33 -19.80 1.08
CA SER A 268 -15.58 -20.43 1.54
C SER A 268 -16.23 -19.73 2.74
N PHE A 269 -15.43 -19.11 3.61
CA PHE A 269 -15.93 -18.63 4.91
C PHE A 269 -15.85 -17.11 5.09
N ALA A 270 -15.08 -16.38 4.28
CA ALA A 270 -15.02 -14.94 4.40
C ALA A 270 -16.31 -14.28 3.89
N VAL A 271 -17.13 -13.79 4.82
CA VAL A 271 -18.41 -13.12 4.52
C VAL A 271 -18.26 -11.97 3.51
N PRO A 272 -17.29 -11.05 3.63
CA PRO A 272 -17.14 -9.95 2.66
C PRO A 272 -16.75 -10.42 1.25
N PHE A 273 -16.14 -11.61 1.12
CA PHE A 273 -15.84 -12.20 -0.18
C PHE A 273 -17.07 -12.89 -0.79
N VAL A 274 -17.76 -13.72 0.00
CA VAL A 274 -18.89 -14.55 -0.48
C VAL A 274 -20.08 -13.70 -0.89
N PHE A 275 -20.39 -12.64 -0.14
CA PHE A 275 -21.62 -11.85 -0.28
C PHE A 275 -21.41 -10.49 -0.96
N SER A 276 -20.31 -10.32 -1.70
CA SER A 276 -20.03 -9.13 -2.50
C SER A 276 -20.01 -9.46 -3.99
N THR A 277 -20.48 -8.53 -4.82
CA THR A 277 -20.22 -8.54 -6.26
C THR A 277 -18.71 -8.58 -6.50
N SER A 278 -18.27 -9.38 -7.48
CA SER A 278 -16.86 -9.49 -7.85
C SER A 278 -16.37 -8.24 -8.58
N SER A 279 -15.04 -8.08 -8.67
CA SER A 279 -14.43 -6.96 -9.36
C SER A 279 -14.85 -6.89 -10.84
N PRO A 280 -15.10 -5.69 -11.41
CA PRO A 280 -15.43 -5.53 -12.82
C PRO A 280 -14.43 -6.25 -13.74
N ALA A 281 -14.93 -7.00 -14.71
CA ALA A 281 -14.08 -7.84 -15.56
C ALA A 281 -12.98 -7.05 -16.31
N PRO A 282 -13.23 -5.84 -16.83
CA PRO A 282 -12.20 -5.02 -17.46
C PRO A 282 -11.10 -4.58 -16.49
N VAL A 283 -11.46 -4.28 -15.23
CA VAL A 283 -10.49 -3.92 -14.18
C VAL A 283 -9.56 -5.10 -13.89
N VAL A 284 -10.10 -6.32 -13.82
CA VAL A 284 -9.32 -7.54 -13.62
C VAL A 284 -8.42 -7.83 -14.83
N ALA A 285 -8.90 -7.61 -16.04
CA ALA A 285 -8.10 -7.74 -17.27
C ALA A 285 -6.92 -6.75 -17.30
N GLY A 286 -7.14 -5.49 -16.91
CA GLY A 286 -6.08 -4.50 -16.77
C GLY A 286 -5.03 -4.90 -15.72
N ALA A 287 -5.47 -5.39 -14.56
CA ALA A 287 -4.56 -5.90 -13.52
C ALA A 287 -3.73 -7.10 -14.03
N LEU A 288 -4.34 -8.03 -14.76
CA LEU A 288 -3.63 -9.15 -15.40
C LEU A 288 -2.57 -8.68 -16.40
N ALA A 289 -2.91 -7.73 -17.26
CA ALA A 289 -1.96 -7.16 -18.21
C ALA A 289 -0.78 -6.46 -17.49
N SER A 290 -1.08 -5.73 -16.41
CA SER A 290 -0.06 -5.06 -15.60
C SER A 290 0.90 -6.04 -14.93
N VAL A 291 0.38 -7.09 -14.27
CA VAL A 291 1.20 -8.14 -13.64
C VAL A 291 2.10 -8.80 -14.67
N ARG A 292 1.56 -9.23 -15.81
CA ARG A 292 2.35 -9.86 -16.88
C ARG A 292 3.43 -8.95 -17.46
N HIS A 293 3.09 -7.68 -17.67
CA HIS A 293 4.04 -6.69 -18.18
C HIS A 293 5.21 -6.50 -17.21
N LEU A 294 4.93 -6.27 -15.93
CA LEU A 294 5.95 -6.04 -14.91
C LEU A 294 6.74 -7.30 -14.56
N ARG A 295 6.16 -8.48 -14.75
CA ARG A 295 6.87 -9.76 -14.63
C ARG A 295 7.94 -9.93 -15.71
N ALA A 296 7.64 -9.50 -16.93
CA ALA A 296 8.53 -9.67 -18.08
C ALA A 296 9.55 -8.54 -18.25
N ASN A 297 9.31 -7.36 -17.65
CA ASN A 297 10.11 -6.15 -17.88
C ASN A 297 10.47 -5.45 -16.56
N ALA A 298 11.72 -5.00 -16.43
CA ALA A 298 12.22 -4.29 -15.25
C ALA A 298 12.25 -2.76 -15.42
N ASP A 299 12.11 -2.25 -16.65
CA ASP A 299 12.32 -0.84 -17.00
C ASP A 299 11.63 0.15 -16.05
N GLN A 300 10.35 -0.06 -15.72
CA GLN A 300 9.64 0.81 -14.79
C GLN A 300 10.23 0.79 -13.37
N ARG A 301 10.67 -0.38 -12.89
CA ARG A 301 11.34 -0.51 -11.58
C ARG A 301 12.68 0.20 -11.59
N ASP A 302 13.47 0.00 -12.64
CA ASP A 302 14.80 0.61 -12.76
C ASP A 302 14.71 2.14 -12.76
N VAL A 303 13.76 2.71 -13.51
CA VAL A 303 13.52 4.15 -13.51
C VAL A 303 13.03 4.64 -12.15
N LEU A 304 12.06 3.95 -11.52
CA LEU A 304 11.59 4.30 -10.18
C LEU A 304 12.75 4.39 -9.19
N HIS A 305 13.57 3.34 -9.09
CA HIS A 305 14.69 3.27 -8.16
C HIS A 305 15.77 4.31 -8.45
N ALA A 306 16.05 4.60 -9.73
CA ALA A 306 16.94 5.68 -10.13
C ALA A 306 16.42 7.06 -9.68
N ARG A 307 15.14 7.36 -9.87
CA ARG A 307 14.52 8.63 -9.43
C ARG A 307 14.48 8.76 -7.92
N CYS A 308 14.19 7.68 -7.21
CA CYS A 308 14.22 7.66 -5.74
C CYS A 308 15.63 7.92 -5.20
N ARG A 309 16.67 7.29 -5.77
CA ARG A 309 18.07 7.60 -5.40
C ARG A 309 18.41 9.06 -5.66
N GLN A 310 18.16 9.54 -6.88
CA GLN A 310 18.47 10.92 -7.26
C GLN A 310 17.79 11.94 -6.33
N LEU A 311 16.49 11.77 -6.05
CA LEU A 311 15.78 12.66 -5.15
C LEU A 311 16.33 12.59 -3.72
N ARG A 312 16.63 11.39 -3.22
CA ARG A 312 17.19 11.21 -1.87
C ARG A 312 18.54 11.90 -1.74
N GLU A 313 19.44 11.71 -2.70
CA GLU A 313 20.76 12.36 -2.75
C GLU A 313 20.62 13.88 -2.82
N THR A 314 19.75 14.39 -3.69
CA THR A 314 19.50 15.84 -3.83
C THR A 314 18.96 16.45 -2.53
N LEU A 315 18.00 15.79 -1.87
CA LEU A 315 17.45 16.27 -0.59
C LEU A 315 18.48 16.19 0.55
N ALA A 316 19.37 15.19 0.53
CA ALA A 316 20.46 15.06 1.49
C ALA A 316 21.49 16.20 1.36
N GLU A 317 21.85 16.60 0.14
CA GLU A 317 22.70 17.78 -0.10
C GLU A 317 22.07 19.07 0.45
N LEU A 318 20.75 19.18 0.36
CA LEU A 318 19.97 20.27 0.94
C LEU A 318 19.76 20.10 2.45
N ARG A 319 20.20 19.00 3.07
CA ARG A 319 20.01 18.67 4.49
C ARG A 319 18.53 18.61 4.90
N ILE A 320 17.65 18.22 3.98
CA ILE A 320 16.23 17.98 4.26
C ILE A 320 16.09 16.55 4.82
N PRO A 321 15.42 16.37 5.97
CA PRO A 321 15.36 15.08 6.65
C PRO A 321 14.41 14.09 5.95
N VAL A 322 14.97 13.16 5.18
CA VAL A 322 14.26 12.00 4.62
C VAL A 322 14.46 10.79 5.55
N LEU A 323 13.37 10.14 5.98
CA LEU A 323 13.43 9.04 6.94
C LEU A 323 13.91 7.72 6.30
N SER A 324 13.36 7.38 5.14
CA SER A 324 13.67 6.12 4.44
C SER A 324 15.05 6.18 3.78
N ARG A 325 15.84 5.11 3.96
CA ARG A 325 17.21 5.01 3.42
C ARG A 325 17.24 4.43 2.01
N ASP A 326 16.35 3.51 1.71
CA ASP A 326 16.47 2.57 0.60
C ASP A 326 15.17 2.37 -0.17
N SER A 327 14.00 2.54 0.45
CA SER A 327 12.71 2.33 -0.22
C SER A 327 12.32 3.43 -1.22
N HIS A 328 11.35 3.15 -2.09
CA HIS A 328 10.76 4.14 -3.01
C HIS A 328 9.74 5.10 -2.35
N ILE A 329 9.46 4.94 -1.05
CA ILE A 329 8.67 5.89 -0.26
C ILE A 329 9.68 6.79 0.47
N LEU A 330 9.60 8.10 0.25
CA LEU A 330 10.54 9.08 0.82
C LEU A 330 9.77 10.00 1.77
N PRO A 331 9.59 9.62 3.04
CA PRO A 331 8.92 10.49 4.01
C PRO A 331 9.87 11.61 4.42
N VAL A 332 9.47 12.85 4.14
CA VAL A 332 10.21 14.06 4.56
C VAL A 332 9.66 14.52 5.92
N LEU A 333 10.45 14.37 6.97
CA LEU A 333 10.04 14.64 8.36
C LEU A 333 9.90 16.15 8.61
N VAL A 334 8.69 16.59 8.96
CA VAL A 334 8.41 17.98 9.33
C VAL A 334 8.29 18.14 10.86
N GLY A 335 7.65 17.18 11.54
CA GLY A 335 7.53 17.13 13.00
C GLY A 335 6.57 18.14 13.64
N ASP A 336 5.85 18.91 12.82
CA ASP A 336 4.79 19.82 13.28
C ASP A 336 3.60 19.80 12.30
N PRO A 337 2.36 19.60 12.78
CA PRO A 337 1.18 19.43 11.93
C PRO A 337 0.76 20.70 11.18
N HIS A 338 1.02 21.89 11.74
CA HIS A 338 0.68 23.17 11.11
C HIS A 338 1.68 23.52 10.02
N LYS A 339 2.98 23.42 10.32
CA LYS A 339 4.04 23.59 9.32
C LYS A 339 3.94 22.56 8.21
N ASN A 340 3.61 21.30 8.51
CA ASN A 340 3.45 20.27 7.47
C ASN A 340 2.37 20.63 6.45
N LYS A 341 1.21 21.11 6.94
CA LYS A 341 0.14 21.63 6.09
C LYS A 341 0.55 22.88 5.33
N GLU A 342 1.25 23.80 5.98
CA GLU A 342 1.73 25.03 5.34
C GLU A 342 2.69 24.71 4.19
N VAL A 343 3.68 23.84 4.40
CA VAL A 343 4.63 23.44 3.36
C VAL A 343 3.89 22.81 2.18
N SER A 344 3.00 21.86 2.43
CA SER A 344 2.19 21.24 1.36
C SER A 344 1.36 22.27 0.59
N ALA A 345 0.66 23.17 1.31
CA ALA A 345 -0.17 24.19 0.69
C ALA A 345 0.65 25.16 -0.17
N ARG A 346 1.87 25.52 0.26
CA ARG A 346 2.78 26.39 -0.49
C ARG A 346 3.40 25.70 -1.69
N LEU A 347 3.78 24.43 -1.56
CA LEU A 347 4.20 23.62 -2.72
C LEU A 347 3.10 23.55 -3.78
N LEU A 348 1.86 23.35 -3.36
CA LEU A 348 0.72 23.30 -4.27
C LEU A 348 0.44 24.66 -4.92
N ARG A 349 0.33 25.72 -4.12
CA ARG A 349 -0.07 27.05 -4.58
C ARG A 349 1.02 27.76 -5.38
N ASP A 350 2.24 27.75 -4.86
CA ASP A 350 3.34 28.57 -5.37
C ASP A 350 4.17 27.81 -6.44
N HIS A 351 4.13 26.48 -6.45
CA HIS A 351 4.96 25.64 -7.32
C HIS A 351 4.20 24.56 -8.10
N GLN A 352 2.87 24.48 -7.98
CA GLN A 352 2.05 23.46 -8.65
C GLN A 352 2.49 22.02 -8.35
N ILE A 353 3.04 21.79 -7.15
CA ILE A 353 3.48 20.48 -6.67
C ILE A 353 2.48 19.97 -5.65
N TYR A 354 1.82 18.85 -5.97
CA TYR A 354 0.91 18.20 -5.04
C TYR A 354 1.63 17.10 -4.25
N VAL A 355 1.83 17.36 -2.96
CA VAL A 355 2.27 16.37 -1.98
C VAL A 355 1.39 16.46 -0.75
N GLN A 356 0.77 15.35 -0.35
CA GLN A 356 -0.15 15.32 0.78
C GLN A 356 0.61 15.39 2.13
N PRO A 357 0.21 16.27 3.07
CA PRO A 357 0.73 16.27 4.41
C PRO A 357 0.08 15.13 5.21
N VAL A 358 0.90 14.31 5.85
CA VAL A 358 0.48 13.20 6.70
C VAL A 358 0.63 13.61 8.17
N ASN A 359 -0.50 13.68 8.86
CA ASN A 359 -0.60 14.04 10.27
C ASN A 359 -1.26 12.91 11.07
N ALA A 360 -1.35 13.06 12.40
CA ALA A 360 -2.15 12.19 13.24
C ALA A 360 -3.62 12.06 12.74
N PRO A 361 -4.29 10.92 12.92
CA PRO A 361 -3.81 9.69 13.57
C PRO A 361 -3.02 8.76 12.63
N THR A 362 -2.71 9.17 11.40
CA THR A 362 -2.00 8.31 10.44
C THR A 362 -0.54 8.07 10.85
N VAL A 363 0.10 9.08 11.44
CA VAL A 363 1.41 8.96 12.10
C VAL A 363 1.32 9.51 13.53
N PRO A 364 2.19 9.08 14.46
CA PRO A 364 2.25 9.66 15.81
C PRO A 364 2.44 11.18 15.79
N ALA A 365 1.86 11.88 16.75
CA ALA A 365 2.05 13.33 16.89
C ALA A 365 3.53 13.69 17.11
N GLY A 366 4.00 14.75 16.46
CA GLY A 366 5.41 15.13 16.46
C GLY A 366 6.26 14.39 15.41
N THR A 367 5.65 13.49 14.62
CA THR A 367 6.31 12.78 13.52
C THR A 367 5.65 13.07 12.17
N GLU A 368 4.95 14.20 12.07
CA GLU A 368 4.28 14.67 10.86
C GLU A 368 5.28 14.80 9.70
N ARG A 369 4.83 14.46 8.51
CA ARG A 369 5.71 14.35 7.33
C ARG A 369 4.97 14.60 6.03
N LEU A 370 5.73 14.97 5.01
CA LEU A 370 5.29 14.89 3.63
C LEU A 370 5.64 13.50 3.11
N ARG A 371 4.63 12.76 2.65
CA ARG A 371 4.85 11.44 2.07
C ARG A 371 5.12 11.58 0.57
N VAL A 372 6.39 11.70 0.22
CA VAL A 372 6.84 11.83 -1.18
C VAL A 372 7.01 10.45 -1.79
N THR A 373 6.45 10.25 -2.97
CA THR A 373 6.48 8.99 -3.71
C THR A 373 6.79 9.29 -5.17
N PRO A 374 8.08 9.34 -5.56
CA PRO A 374 8.48 9.39 -6.96
C PRO A 374 7.84 8.22 -7.71
N THR A 375 7.70 8.39 -9.02
CA THR A 375 7.18 7.33 -9.90
C THR A 375 8.13 7.10 -11.07
N SER A 376 7.96 6.00 -11.79
CA SER A 376 8.66 5.70 -13.05
C SER A 376 8.44 6.74 -14.17
N ARG A 377 7.50 7.69 -13.99
CA ARG A 377 7.23 8.77 -14.95
C ARG A 377 7.79 10.13 -14.55
N HIS A 378 8.27 10.29 -13.32
CA HIS A 378 8.99 11.51 -12.94
C HIS A 378 10.31 11.58 -13.70
N THR A 379 10.57 12.71 -14.33
CA THR A 379 11.82 13.00 -15.05
C THR A 379 12.89 13.51 -14.09
N GLU A 380 14.13 13.64 -14.58
CA GLU A 380 15.21 14.26 -13.81
C GLU A 380 14.92 15.73 -13.54
N ASP A 381 14.33 16.43 -14.52
CA ASP A 381 13.90 17.82 -14.38
C ASP A 381 12.81 17.96 -13.31
N ASP A 382 11.87 17.02 -13.23
CA ASP A 382 10.86 17.01 -12.15
C ASP A 382 11.53 16.89 -10.78
N VAL A 383 12.52 16.00 -10.62
CA VAL A 383 13.26 15.83 -9.37
C VAL A 383 13.98 17.12 -8.98
N VAL A 384 14.66 17.77 -9.91
CA VAL A 384 15.35 19.05 -9.68
C VAL A 384 14.36 20.15 -9.31
N ALA A 385 13.24 20.25 -10.04
CA ALA A 385 12.18 21.23 -9.77
C ALA A 385 11.56 21.03 -8.39
N PHE A 386 11.27 19.79 -8.01
CA PHE A 386 10.76 19.45 -6.68
C PHE A 386 11.75 19.82 -5.58
N ALA A 387 13.01 19.41 -5.70
CA ALA A 387 14.05 19.69 -4.72
C ALA A 387 14.25 21.21 -4.50
N LYS A 388 14.26 21.99 -5.58
CA LYS A 388 14.33 23.45 -5.51
C LYS A 388 13.12 24.07 -4.82
N ALA A 389 11.91 23.61 -5.18
CA ALA A 389 10.67 24.13 -4.61
C ALA A 389 10.57 23.83 -3.11
N ILE A 390 10.84 22.59 -2.70
CA ILE A 390 10.80 22.22 -1.29
C ILE A 390 11.88 22.98 -0.50
N ASP A 391 13.09 23.18 -1.03
CA ASP A 391 14.15 23.94 -0.37
C ASP A 391 13.74 25.40 -0.07
N GLN A 392 13.14 26.05 -1.06
CA GLN A 392 12.64 27.42 -0.94
C GLN A 392 11.53 27.52 0.12
N VAL A 393 10.53 26.63 0.03
CA VAL A 393 9.43 26.62 1.00
C VAL A 393 9.97 26.31 2.39
N TRP A 394 10.80 25.27 2.54
CA TRP A 394 11.41 24.83 3.80
C TRP A 394 12.15 25.96 4.54
N SER A 395 12.95 26.73 3.80
CA SER A 395 13.67 27.88 4.35
C SER A 395 12.71 28.98 4.82
N SER A 396 11.69 29.27 4.03
CA SER A 396 10.75 30.35 4.34
C SER A 396 9.77 30.05 5.48
N VAL A 397 9.59 28.77 5.84
CA VAL A 397 8.83 28.36 7.04
C VAL A 397 9.73 28.07 8.25
N GLU A 398 11.03 28.38 8.11
CA GLU A 398 12.04 28.23 9.17
C GLU A 398 12.04 26.81 9.77
N LEU A 399 12.01 25.79 8.92
CA LEU A 399 12.11 24.39 9.35
C LEU A 399 13.57 23.98 9.60
N PRO A 400 13.82 23.12 10.60
CA PRO A 400 15.17 22.64 10.89
C PRO A 400 15.72 21.81 9.73
N ARG A 401 17.05 21.80 9.61
CA ARG A 401 17.79 20.97 8.66
C ARG A 401 18.69 20.00 9.42
N LEU A 402 19.06 18.90 8.77
CA LEU A 402 20.02 17.95 9.31
C LEU A 402 21.37 18.65 9.58
N PRO A 403 22.11 18.22 10.62
CA PRO A 403 23.46 18.72 10.87
C PRO A 403 24.42 18.34 9.72
N HIS A 404 25.55 19.03 9.66
CA HIS A 404 26.65 18.73 8.73
C HIS A 404 27.44 17.49 9.13
#